data_AF-A0A2J6PQ78-F1
#
_entry.id   AF-A0A2J6PQ78-F1
#
_cell.length_a   1.000
_cell.length_b   1.000
_cell.length_c   1.000
_cell.angle_alpha   90.00
_cell.angle_beta   90.00
_cell.angle_gamma   90.00
#
_symmetry.space_group_name_H-M   'P 1'
#
loop_
_entity.id
_entity.type
_entity.pdbx_description
1 polymer ?
#
loop_
_entity_poly.entity_id
_entity_poly.type
_entity_poly.pdbx_seq_one_letter_code
_entity_poly.pdbx_strand_id
1 'polypeptide(L)'
;MSNAPLLFKIAGSIFALLPVGHTLMARDVLFPGLRVLGGSQAAYSSKVSWTQANGYFITAALLCFKWAQEGLQPGLDRYVLYALMATHTSTGLAYAKKGIMPPAGVYWFTTALLGLAASKAI
;
A
#
# COMPACT_ATOMS: atom_id res chain seq x y z
N MET A 1 -21.60 -17.44 -5.60
CA MET A 1 -20.51 -17.56 -4.60
C MET A 1 -19.79 -16.22 -4.54
N SER A 2 -19.46 -15.71 -3.34
CA SER A 2 -18.77 -14.42 -3.23
C SER A 2 -17.31 -14.54 -3.70
N ASN A 3 -16.87 -13.64 -4.58
CA ASN A 3 -15.47 -13.56 -5.02
C ASN A 3 -14.60 -12.73 -4.07
N ALA A 4 -15.13 -12.25 -2.93
CA ALA A 4 -14.40 -11.41 -1.97
C ALA A 4 -13.10 -12.07 -1.47
N PRO A 5 -13.06 -13.37 -1.09
CA PRO A 5 -11.82 -14.02 -0.68
C PRO A 5 -10.72 -13.99 -1.74
N LEU A 6 -11.09 -14.16 -3.02
CA LEU A 6 -10.12 -14.11 -4.12
C LEU A 6 -9.57 -12.70 -4.31
N LEU A 7 -10.43 -11.68 -4.27
CA LEU A 7 -10.01 -10.28 -4.41
C LEU A 7 -9.06 -9.85 -3.28
N PHE A 8 -9.36 -10.24 -2.04
CA PHE A 8 -8.46 -10.02 -0.91
C PHE A 8 -7.13 -10.76 -1.07
N LYS A 9 -7.12 -12.01 -1.53
CA LYS A 9 -5.86 -12.75 -1.81
C LYS A 9 -5.00 -12.08 -2.87
N ILE A 10 -5.61 -11.57 -3.95
CA ILE A 10 -4.89 -10.85 -5.00
C ILE A 10 -4.29 -9.56 -4.43
N ALA A 11 -5.09 -8.75 -3.73
CA ALA A 11 -4.61 -7.53 -3.09
C ALA A 11 -3.47 -7.82 -2.10
N GLY A 12 -3.65 -8.84 -1.24
CA GLY A 12 -2.65 -9.26 -0.27
C GLY A 12 -1.34 -9.71 -0.91
N SER A 13 -1.42 -10.45 -2.02
CA SER A 13 -0.22 -10.88 -2.77
C SER A 13 0.53 -9.70 -3.39
N ILE A 14 -0.19 -8.69 -3.91
CA ILE A 14 0.43 -7.46 -4.41
C ILE A 14 1.15 -6.72 -3.28
N PHE A 15 0.49 -6.57 -2.12
CA PHE A 15 1.12 -5.95 -0.95
C PHE A 15 2.33 -6.73 -0.43
N ALA A 16 2.31 -8.05 -0.47
CA ALA A 16 3.45 -8.88 -0.06
C ALA A 16 4.67 -8.71 -0.99
N LEU A 17 4.44 -8.44 -2.28
CA LEU A 17 5.49 -8.26 -3.28
C LEU A 17 6.01 -6.81 -3.38
N LEU A 18 5.19 -5.83 -2.99
CA LEU A 18 5.53 -4.40 -3.06
C LEU A 18 6.86 -4.01 -2.39
N PRO A 19 7.24 -4.55 -1.22
CA PRO A 19 8.53 -4.24 -0.60
C PRO A 19 9.75 -4.45 -1.52
N VAL A 20 9.69 -5.41 -2.45
CA VAL A 20 10.79 -5.65 -3.40
C VAL A 20 10.96 -4.45 -4.33
N GLY A 21 9.89 -4.05 -5.04
CA GLY A 21 9.92 -2.89 -5.92
C GLY A 21 10.18 -1.58 -5.18
N HIS A 22 9.61 -1.44 -3.97
CA HIS A 22 9.80 -0.28 -3.11
C HIS A 22 11.26 -0.11 -2.66
N THR A 23 11.93 -1.22 -2.34
CA THR A 23 13.36 -1.22 -1.97
C THR A 23 14.24 -0.89 -3.16
N LEU A 24 13.92 -1.41 -4.35
CA LEU A 24 14.64 -1.05 -5.58
C LEU A 24 14.50 0.45 -5.89
N MET A 25 13.28 1.00 -5.81
CA MET A 25 13.06 2.44 -6.00
C MET A 25 13.75 3.29 -4.93
N ALA A 26 13.89 2.78 -3.70
CA ALA A 26 14.69 3.43 -2.65
C ALA A 26 16.13 3.64 -3.11
N ARG A 27 16.74 2.56 -3.60
CA ARG A 27 18.14 2.50 -4.02
C ARG A 27 18.37 3.33 -5.28
N ASP A 28 17.49 3.20 -6.26
CA ASP A 28 17.71 3.70 -7.61
C ASP A 28 17.24 5.15 -7.80
N VAL A 29 16.24 5.60 -7.01
CA VAL A 29 15.62 6.93 -7.16
C VAL A 29 15.72 7.75 -5.89
N LEU A 30 15.16 7.27 -4.77
CA LEU A 30 15.02 8.10 -3.58
C LEU A 30 16.37 8.48 -2.97
N PHE A 31 17.21 7.49 -2.64
CA PHE A 31 18.45 7.74 -1.90
C PHE A 31 19.45 8.60 -2.68
N PRO A 32 19.63 8.41 -4.02
CA PRO A 32 20.38 9.36 -4.84
C PRO A 32 19.77 10.77 -4.82
N GLY A 33 18.44 10.89 -4.94
CA GLY A 33 17.74 12.18 -4.91
C GLY A 33 17.89 12.93 -3.58
N LEU A 34 18.05 12.21 -2.47
CA LEU A 34 18.28 12.81 -1.15
C LEU A 34 19.72 13.32 -0.94
N ARG A 35 20.68 13.01 -1.82
CA ARG A 35 22.08 13.47 -1.68
C ARG A 35 22.21 14.99 -1.66
N VAL A 36 21.30 15.70 -2.34
CA VAL A 36 21.28 17.18 -2.36
C VAL A 36 21.08 17.76 -0.96
N LEU A 37 20.48 16.99 -0.06
CA LEU A 37 20.18 17.37 1.32
C LEU A 37 21.29 16.94 2.30
N GLY A 38 22.37 16.31 1.81
CA GLY A 38 23.52 15.89 2.61
C GLY A 38 23.16 15.03 3.83
N GLY A 39 23.82 15.32 4.97
CA GLY A 39 23.58 14.65 6.26
C GLY A 39 22.44 15.26 7.08
N SER A 40 21.52 16.01 6.46
CA SER A 40 20.43 16.65 7.20
C SER A 40 19.47 15.65 7.84
N GLN A 41 18.80 16.08 8.91
CA GLN A 41 17.73 15.30 9.55
C GLN A 41 16.61 14.96 8.56
N ALA A 42 16.30 15.87 7.61
CA ALA A 42 15.30 15.61 6.58
C ALA A 42 15.68 14.44 5.66
N ALA A 43 16.95 14.36 5.25
CA ALA A 43 17.46 13.24 4.45
C ALA A 43 17.39 11.92 5.23
N TYR A 44 17.77 11.94 6.51
CA TYR A 44 17.71 10.76 7.37
C TYR A 44 16.27 10.28 7.60
N SER A 45 15.38 11.16 8.05
CA SER A 45 13.96 10.84 8.28
C SER A 45 13.27 10.33 7.02
N SER A 46 13.60 10.87 5.84
CA SER A 46 13.05 10.39 4.58
C SER A 46 13.43 8.92 4.29
N LYS A 47 14.70 8.54 4.56
CA LYS A 47 15.16 7.15 4.38
C LYS A 47 14.50 6.19 5.37
N VAL A 48 14.36 6.62 6.62
CA VAL A 48 13.69 5.84 7.67
C VAL A 48 12.21 5.63 7.32
N SER A 49 11.48 6.71 7.02
CA SER A 49 10.06 6.64 6.65
C SER A 49 9.83 5.79 5.40
N TRP A 50 10.72 5.87 4.40
CA TRP A 50 10.66 4.97 3.25
C TRP A 50 10.82 3.51 3.66
N THR A 51 11.84 3.18 4.47
CA THR A 51 12.05 1.80 4.92
C THR A 51 10.87 1.29 5.75
N GLN A 52 10.28 2.13 6.60
CA GLN A 52 9.10 1.81 7.41
C GLN A 52 7.87 1.44 6.55
N ALA A 53 7.72 2.02 5.35
CA ALA A 53 6.61 1.70 4.45
C ALA A 53 6.61 0.22 4.01
N ASN A 54 7.76 -0.47 4.04
CA ASN A 54 7.79 -1.92 3.81
C ASN A 54 6.99 -2.68 4.89
N GLY A 55 7.09 -2.27 6.15
CA GLY A 55 6.29 -2.85 7.25
C GLY A 55 4.80 -2.59 7.07
N TYR A 56 4.44 -1.41 6.55
CA TYR A 56 3.06 -1.09 6.16
C TYR A 56 2.54 -2.06 5.09
N PHE A 57 3.29 -2.30 4.00
CA PHE A 57 2.86 -3.22 2.95
C PHE A 57 2.67 -4.64 3.47
N ILE A 58 3.61 -5.16 4.28
CA ILE A 58 3.47 -6.50 4.88
C ILE A 58 2.25 -6.57 5.80
N THR A 59 2.00 -5.54 6.61
CA THR A 59 0.81 -5.48 7.48
C THR A 59 -0.48 -5.49 6.66
N ALA A 60 -0.55 -4.69 5.59
CA ALA A 60 -1.69 -4.68 4.67
C ALA A 60 -1.90 -6.05 4.01
N ALA A 61 -0.82 -6.75 3.63
CA ALA A 61 -0.89 -8.10 3.10
C ALA A 61 -1.51 -9.09 4.09
N LEU A 62 -1.04 -9.08 5.34
CA LEU A 62 -1.56 -9.94 6.41
C LEU A 62 -3.04 -9.69 6.68
N LEU A 63 -3.47 -8.43 6.73
CA LEU A 63 -4.88 -8.07 6.88
C LEU A 63 -5.73 -8.58 5.71
N CYS A 64 -5.24 -8.44 4.48
CA CYS A 64 -5.93 -8.99 3.31
C CYS A 64 -6.07 -10.52 3.39
N PHE A 65 -5.02 -11.23 3.79
CA PHE A 65 -5.10 -12.68 3.95
C PHE A 65 -6.03 -13.10 5.08
N LYS A 66 -6.03 -12.37 6.20
CA LYS A 66 -7.01 -12.56 7.29
C LYS A 66 -8.44 -12.41 6.77
N TRP A 67 -8.76 -11.28 6.11
CA TRP A 67 -10.12 -11.03 5.57
C TRP A 67 -10.53 -12.02 4.49
N ALA A 68 -9.57 -12.59 3.76
CA ALA A 68 -9.85 -13.66 2.80
C ALA A 68 -10.24 -14.98 3.46
N GLN A 69 -9.78 -15.25 4.69
CA GLN A 69 -10.06 -16.48 5.43
C GLN A 69 -11.29 -16.34 6.32
N GLU A 70 -11.37 -15.23 7.05
CA GLU A 70 -12.36 -15.00 8.12
C GLU A 70 -13.52 -14.10 7.67
N GLY A 71 -13.44 -13.52 6.48
CA GLY A 71 -14.34 -12.46 6.03
C GLY A 71 -14.01 -11.10 6.65
N LEU A 72 -14.60 -10.05 6.07
CA LEU A 72 -14.45 -8.68 6.57
C LEU A 72 -15.46 -8.40 7.68
N GLN A 73 -15.01 -8.49 8.92
CA GLN A 73 -15.86 -8.29 10.10
C GLN A 73 -16.35 -6.83 10.21
N PRO A 74 -17.56 -6.58 10.74
CA PRO A 74 -18.02 -5.23 11.02
C PRO A 74 -17.18 -4.57 12.12
N GLY A 75 -17.26 -3.24 12.24
CA GLY A 75 -16.49 -2.49 13.24
C GLY A 75 -15.06 -2.22 12.79
N LEU A 76 -14.07 -2.57 13.64
CA LEU A 76 -12.66 -2.18 13.47
C LEU A 76 -12.08 -2.57 12.11
N ASP A 77 -12.36 -3.78 11.62
CA ASP A 77 -11.84 -4.27 10.34
C ASP A 77 -12.29 -3.41 9.16
N ARG A 78 -13.56 -2.96 9.14
CA ARG A 78 -14.06 -2.02 8.12
C ARG A 78 -13.42 -0.64 8.24
N TYR A 79 -13.24 -0.13 9.47
CA TYR A 79 -12.55 1.15 9.68
C TYR A 79 -11.11 1.10 9.16
N VAL A 80 -10.38 0.02 9.46
CA VAL A 80 -9.01 -0.19 8.97
C VAL A 80 -9.00 -0.29 7.45
N LEU A 81 -9.90 -1.06 6.84
CA LEU A 81 -10.01 -1.18 5.39
C LEU A 81 -10.25 0.19 4.72
N TYR A 82 -11.20 0.99 5.22
CA TYR A 82 -11.47 2.31 4.66
C TYR A 82 -10.33 3.30 4.87
N ALA A 83 -9.64 3.24 6.02
CA ALA A 83 -8.44 4.04 6.26
C ALA A 83 -7.31 3.68 5.28
N LEU A 84 -7.09 2.39 5.00
CA LEU A 84 -6.15 1.93 3.99
C LEU A 84 -6.52 2.45 2.59
N MET A 85 -7.80 2.31 2.19
CA MET A 85 -8.28 2.79 0.90
C MET A 85 -8.09 4.31 0.73
N ALA A 86 -8.41 5.10 1.77
CA ALA A 86 -8.21 6.54 1.75
C ALA A 86 -6.72 6.91 1.63
N THR A 87 -5.86 6.24 2.39
CA THR A 87 -4.40 6.43 2.38
C THR A 87 -3.80 6.08 1.02
N HIS A 88 -4.22 4.96 0.42
CA HIS A 88 -3.77 4.57 -0.92
C HIS A 88 -4.23 5.56 -1.99
N THR A 89 -5.48 6.00 -1.93
CA THR A 89 -6.02 6.97 -2.89
C THR A 89 -5.26 8.28 -2.82
N SER A 90 -5.04 8.82 -1.61
CA SER A 90 -4.30 10.07 -1.42
C SER A 90 -2.82 9.95 -1.80
N THR A 91 -2.17 8.82 -1.49
CA THR A 91 -0.78 8.54 -1.87
C THR A 91 -0.64 8.41 -3.39
N GLY A 92 -1.56 7.69 -4.04
CA GLY A 92 -1.59 7.58 -5.50
C GLY A 92 -1.77 8.93 -6.18
N LEU A 93 -2.65 9.79 -5.64
CA LEU A 93 -2.81 11.17 -6.11
C LEU A 93 -1.52 11.99 -5.93
N ALA A 94 -0.80 11.83 -4.80
CA ALA A 94 0.46 12.53 -4.57
C ALA A 94 1.54 12.15 -5.59
N TYR A 95 1.66 10.85 -5.91
CA TYR A 95 2.58 10.37 -6.95
C TYR A 95 2.18 10.86 -8.35
N ALA A 96 0.89 10.76 -8.70
CA ALA A 96 0.38 11.20 -10.00
C ALA A 96 0.59 12.71 -10.23
N LYS A 97 0.41 13.55 -9.19
CA LYS A 97 0.70 14.99 -9.25
C LYS A 97 2.16 15.32 -9.59
N LYS A 98 3.09 14.38 -9.39
CA LYS A 98 4.50 14.50 -9.75
C LYS A 98 4.85 13.74 -11.03
N GLY A 99 3.86 13.22 -11.76
CA GLY A 99 4.05 12.43 -12.98
C GLY A 99 4.59 11.01 -12.73
N ILE A 100 4.62 10.54 -11.47
CA ILE A 100 5.17 9.23 -11.11
C ILE A 100 4.02 8.20 -11.13
N MET A 101 3.67 7.72 -12.31
CA MET A 101 2.49 6.87 -12.50
C MET A 101 2.58 5.42 -11.98
N PRO A 102 3.72 4.70 -12.05
CA PRO A 102 3.78 3.30 -11.62
C PRO A 102 3.28 3.04 -10.18
N PRO A 103 3.77 3.72 -9.13
CA PRO A 103 3.24 3.55 -7.77
C PRO A 103 1.79 4.01 -7.65
N ALA A 104 1.39 5.09 -8.33
CA ALA A 104 0.00 5.57 -8.31
C ALA A 104 -0.98 4.50 -8.84
N GLY A 105 -0.63 3.85 -9.95
CA GLY A 105 -1.40 2.77 -10.53
C GLY A 105 -1.57 1.59 -9.56
N VAL A 106 -0.50 1.17 -8.87
CA VAL A 106 -0.59 0.07 -7.90
C VAL A 106 -1.48 0.43 -6.72
N TYR A 107 -1.37 1.65 -6.17
CA TYR A 107 -2.23 2.09 -5.08
C TYR A 107 -3.71 2.15 -5.46
N TRP A 108 -4.05 2.68 -6.64
CA TRP A 108 -5.45 2.73 -7.08
C TRP A 108 -5.98 1.35 -7.44
N PHE A 109 -5.16 0.50 -8.07
CA PHE A 109 -5.56 -0.86 -8.40
C PHE A 109 -5.85 -1.68 -7.14
N THR A 110 -4.95 -1.66 -6.16
CA THR A 110 -5.18 -2.34 -4.87
C THR A 110 -6.37 -1.74 -4.11
N THR A 111 -6.59 -0.44 -4.16
CA THR A 111 -7.78 0.21 -3.60
C THR A 111 -9.07 -0.28 -4.25
N ALA A 112 -9.09 -0.39 -5.59
CA ALA A 112 -10.24 -0.92 -6.31
C ALA A 112 -10.52 -2.38 -5.93
N LEU A 113 -9.48 -3.21 -5.80
CA LEU A 113 -9.62 -4.59 -5.32
C LEU A 113 -10.23 -4.65 -3.91
N LEU A 114 -9.75 -3.81 -2.98
CA LEU A 114 -10.28 -3.76 -1.61
C LEU A 114 -11.74 -3.29 -1.58
N GLY A 115 -12.11 -2.26 -2.34
CA GLY A 115 -13.49 -1.78 -2.43
C GLY A 115 -14.44 -2.80 -3.06
N LEU A 116 -14.00 -3.49 -4.12
CA LEU A 116 -14.76 -4.57 -4.74
C LEU A 116 -14.90 -5.78 -3.81
N ALA A 117 -13.87 -6.11 -3.03
CA ALA A 117 -13.94 -7.18 -2.04
C ALA A 117 -14.93 -6.82 -0.91
N ALA A 118 -14.86 -5.60 -0.38
CA ALA A 118 -15.73 -5.12 0.67
C ALA A 118 -17.22 -5.08 0.24
N SER A 119 -17.52 -4.61 -0.98
CA SER A 119 -18.90 -4.57 -1.49
C SER A 119 -19.51 -5.96 -1.72
N LYS A 120 -18.69 -7.00 -1.82
CA LYS A 120 -19.12 -8.42 -1.97
C LYS A 120 -19.05 -9.21 -0.66
N ALA A 121 -18.58 -8.58 0.42
CA ALA A 121 -18.49 -9.15 1.76
C ALA A 121 -19.63 -8.69 2.68
N ILE A 122 -20.55 -7.86 2.16
CA ILE A 122 -21.81 -7.45 2.77
C ILE A 122 -22.92 -8.37 2.28
#